data_AF-X1TDU7-F1
#
_entry.id   AF-X1TDU7-F1
#
_cell.length_a   1.000
_cell.length_b   1.000
_cell.length_c   1.000
_cell.angle_alpha   90.00
_cell.angle_beta   90.00
_cell.angle_gamma   90.00
#
_symmetry.space_group_name_H-M   'P 1'
#
loop_
_entity.id
_entity.type
_entity.pdbx_description
1 polymer ?
#
loop_
_entity_poly.entity_id
_entity_poly.type
_entity_poly.pdbx_seq_one_letter_code
_entity_poly.pdbx_strand_id
1 'polypeptide(L)' 'SKDRTATKKNHTATHLLQWALQEILGKSVAQQGSFVGPDYLRFDSTYPKAPTVKELKKG' A
#
# COMPACT_ATOMS: atom_id res chain seq x y z
N SER A 1 14.14 17.94 -9.12
CA SER A 1 12.80 18.44 -8.79
C SER A 1 12.31 17.78 -7.49
N LYS A 2 11.60 18.54 -6.64
CA LYS A 2 10.95 18.06 -5.41
C LYS A 2 9.96 16.93 -5.71
N ASP A 3 9.26 16.99 -6.84
CA ASP A 3 8.24 16.01 -7.27
C ASP A 3 8.84 14.62 -7.49
N ARG A 4 10.06 14.56 -8.02
CA ARG A 4 10.78 13.30 -8.19
C ARG A 4 11.11 12.66 -6.85
N THR A 5 11.48 13.47 -5.84
CA THR A 5 11.77 12.96 -4.50
C THR A 5 10.51 12.47 -3.81
N ALA A 6 9.39 13.21 -3.95
CA ALA A 6 8.09 12.79 -3.42
C ALA A 6 7.62 11.47 -4.05
N THR A 7 7.69 11.36 -5.38
CA THR A 7 7.34 10.14 -6.13
C THR A 7 8.19 8.95 -5.67
N LYS A 8 9.50 9.14 -5.45
CA LYS A 8 10.38 8.09 -4.92
C LYS A 8 9.96 7.62 -3.52
N LYS A 9 9.60 8.53 -2.62
CA LYS A 9 9.09 8.17 -1.29
C LYS A 9 7.80 7.36 -1.40
N ASN A 10 6.88 7.78 -2.27
CA ASN A 10 5.62 7.07 -2.49
C ASN A 10 5.84 5.67 -3.10
N HIS A 11 6.86 5.51 -3.95
CA HIS A 11 7.27 4.21 -4.45
C HIS A 11 7.77 3.29 -3.34
N THR A 12 8.63 3.79 -2.44
CA THR A 12 9.06 3.03 -1.26
C THR A 12 7.88 2.66 -0.37
N ALA A 13 6.96 3.60 -0.13
CA ALA A 13 5.76 3.37 0.68
C ALA A 13 4.85 2.29 0.07
N THR A 14 4.78 2.20 -1.27
CA THR A 14 4.04 1.13 -1.98
C THR A 14 4.52 -0.25 -1.56
N HIS A 15 5.84 -0.47 -1.53
CA HIS A 15 6.41 -1.76 -1.16
C HIS A 15 6.23 -2.08 0.32
N LEU A 16 6.41 -1.09 1.20
CA LEU A 16 6.18 -1.25 2.63
C LEU A 16 4.72 -1.58 2.93
N LEU A 17 3.78 -0.93 2.24
CA LEU A 17 2.36 -1.18 2.38
C LEU A 17 1.99 -2.61 1.92
N GLN A 18 2.51 -3.06 0.77
CA GLN A 18 2.29 -4.43 0.31
C GLN A 18 2.81 -5.46 1.32
N TRP A 19 3.99 -5.23 1.89
CA TRP A 19 4.56 -6.12 2.90
C TRP A 19 3.71 -6.16 4.19
N ALA A 20 3.34 -4.99 4.73
CA ALA A 20 2.51 -4.91 5.94
C ALA A 20 1.14 -5.55 5.75
N LEU A 21 0.51 -5.35 4.57
CA LEU A 21 -0.76 -6.00 4.25
C LEU A 21 -0.62 -7.53 4.19
N GLN A 22 0.48 -8.05 3.64
CA GLN A 22 0.75 -9.49 3.66
C GLN A 22 1.01 -10.04 5.06
N GLU A 23 1.63 -9.25 5.95
CA GLU A 23 1.86 -9.63 7.35
C GLU A 23 0.54 -9.73 8.14
N ILE A 24 -0.38 -8.77 7.93
CA ILE A 24 -1.63 -8.68 8.68
C ILE A 24 -2.71 -9.60 8.11
N LEU A 25 -2.89 -9.58 6.79
CA LEU A 25 -4.02 -10.22 6.10
C LEU A 25 -3.64 -11.56 5.44
N GLY A 26 -2.33 -11.86 5.37
CA GLY A 26 -1.78 -13.06 4.77
C GLY A 26 -1.29 -12.89 3.33
N LYS A 27 -0.54 -13.89 2.84
CA LYS A 27 0.13 -13.87 1.53
C LYS A 27 -0.80 -13.86 0.32
N SER A 28 -2.10 -14.08 0.51
CA SER A 28 -3.11 -14.02 -0.55
C SER A 28 -3.44 -12.58 -0.98
N VAL A 29 -3.03 -11.57 -0.21
CA VAL A 29 -3.13 -10.17 -0.64
C VAL A 29 -2.09 -9.90 -1.72
N ALA A 30 -2.60 -9.64 -2.92
CA ALA A 30 -1.82 -9.27 -4.09
C ALA A 30 -2.22 -7.88 -4.58
N GLN A 31 -1.23 -7.14 -5.07
CA GLN A 31 -1.43 -5.87 -5.75
C GLN A 31 -2.11 -6.10 -7.10
N GLN A 32 -3.17 -5.34 -7.38
CA GLN A 32 -3.84 -5.30 -8.69
C GLN A 32 -3.57 -3.98 -9.43
N GLY A 33 -3.16 -2.93 -8.71
CA GLY A 33 -2.82 -1.64 -9.29
C GLY A 33 -2.16 -0.71 -8.28
N SER A 34 -1.42 0.30 -8.78
CA SER A 34 -0.92 1.39 -7.96
C SER A 34 -0.76 2.66 -8.80
N PHE A 35 -1.11 3.81 -8.20
CA PHE A 35 -0.75 5.12 -8.73
C PHE A 35 0.26 5.76 -7.80
N VAL A 36 1.42 6.13 -8.33
CA VAL A 36 2.53 6.72 -7.57
C VAL A 36 2.81 8.12 -8.12
N GLY A 37 2.11 9.11 -7.58
CA GLY A 37 2.32 10.52 -7.91
C GLY A 37 3.17 11.24 -6.86
N PRO A 38 3.51 12.52 -7.10
CA PRO A 38 4.14 13.35 -6.08
C PRO A 38 3.18 13.72 -4.94
N ASP A 39 1.88 13.83 -5.24
CA ASP A 39 0.87 14.31 -4.28
C ASP A 39 0.26 13.20 -3.44
N TYR A 40 0.06 12.01 -4.02
CA TYR A 40 -0.53 10.87 -3.33
C TYR A 40 -0.09 9.52 -3.91
N LEU A 41 -0.29 8.49 -3.09
CA LEU A 41 -0.18 7.08 -3.43
C LEU A 41 -1.58 6.46 -3.36
N ARG A 42 -2.01 5.77 -4.42
CA ARG A 42 -3.16 4.86 -4.37
C ARG A 42 -2.67 3.44 -4.52
N PHE A 43 -3.11 2.54 -3.64
CA PHE A 43 -2.76 1.14 -3.66
C PHE A 43 -4.01 0.28 -3.78
N ASP A 44 -4.13 -0.44 -4.88
CA ASP A 44 -5.30 -1.26 -5.20
C ASP A 44 -4.90 -2.74 -4.98
N SER A 45 -5.53 -3.42 -4.01
CA SER A 45 -5.26 -4.82 -3.66
C SER A 45 -6.54 -5.66 -3.62
N THR A 46 -6.40 -6.96 -3.89
CA THR A 46 -7.49 -7.93 -3.76
C THR A 46 -7.41 -8.66 -2.44
N TYR A 47 -8.47 -8.54 -1.65
CA TYR A 47 -8.68 -9.32 -0.43
C TYR A 47 -10.17 -9.73 -0.38
N PRO A 48 -10.51 -11.00 -0.10
CA PRO A 48 -11.88 -11.50 -0.22
C PRO A 48 -12.87 -10.90 0.79
N LYS A 49 -12.40 -10.08 1.74
CA LYS A 49 -13.22 -9.40 2.74
C LYS A 49 -12.71 -7.97 2.92
N ALA A 50 -13.56 -7.06 3.38
CA ALA A 50 -13.07 -5.75 3.82
C ALA A 50 -12.21 -5.94 5.09
N PRO A 51 -11.05 -5.26 5.20
CA PRO A 51 -10.27 -5.26 6.43
C PRO A 51 -11.08 -4.70 7.60
N THR A 52 -10.97 -5.31 8.77
CA THR A 52 -11.57 -4.79 9.99
C THR A 52 -10.83 -3.53 10.45
N VAL A 53 -11.50 -2.67 11.20
CA VAL A 53 -10.87 -1.49 11.82
C VAL A 53 -9.67 -1.89 12.69
N LYS A 54 -9.70 -3.07 13.31
CA LYS A 54 -8.60 -3.59 14.12
C LYS A 54 -7.39 -3.95 13.28
N GLU A 55 -7.57 -4.56 12.11
CA GLU A 55 -6.49 -4.86 11.16
C GLU A 55 -5.90 -3.59 10.56
N LEU A 56 -6.74 -2.59 10.22
CA LEU A 56 -6.28 -1.30 9.68
C LEU A 56 -5.48 -0.47 10.69
N LYS A 57 -5.73 -0.65 11.99
CA LYS A 57 -5.01 0.02 13.07
C LYS A 57 -3.81 -0.78 13.59
N LYS A 58 -3.56 -1.96 13.02
CA LYS A 58 -2.47 -2.83 13.47
C LYS A 58 -1.17 -2.32 12.86
N GLY A 59 -0.31 -1.76 13.70
CA GLY A 59 1.00 -1.19 13.36
C GLY A 59 1.74 -0.82 14.63
#